data_AF-A0A3P5WXA6-F1
#
_entry.id   AF-A0A3P5WXA6-F1
#
_cell.length_a   1.000
_cell.length_b   1.000
_cell.length_c   1.000
_cell.angle_alpha   90.00
_cell.angle_beta   90.00
_cell.angle_gamma   90.00
#
_symmetry.space_group_name_H-M   'P 1'
#
loop_
_entity.id
_entity.type
_entity.pdbx_description
1 polymer ?
#
loop_
_entity_poly.entity_id
_entity_poly.type
_entity_poly.pdbx_seq_one_letter_code
_entity_poly.pdbx_strand_id
1 'polypeptide(L)'
;MAGTDDKRLTEFGQAVRERRKAHRLPLRELAGRVGISPSYLSSIEVARNPATGRPPQISATVAERLCEVLGLDWIPAARAEGAAGHACCDHVLLYRLDRRRDELSVLAPRIFGERVAAWLCIEDPGVKAAAAEGFHAWNWPFSAEPYPDVILDGSRIVTALEREAMQRRDAIGEAPYGLIIADCSAVMRWVVNPDAEIDYEEEWCAASDPALRRVFGRGPAVNVCVYHQMDIEVLAGRIDVLDAVLRLLRHHDSVIAVRPDGSIREGTAAIMAILEENRPAGISTSVWRTFAAALASSQDMPGDQPGGVPSRHGPRAGGGAAPGI
;
A
#
# COMPACT_ATOMS: atom_id res chain seq x y z
N MET A 1 -16.43 -18.48 19.80
CA MET A 1 -15.98 -18.80 18.43
C MET A 1 -14.63 -18.13 18.28
N ALA A 2 -13.54 -18.89 18.16
CA ALA A 2 -12.23 -18.31 17.86
C ALA A 2 -12.27 -17.76 16.44
N GLY A 3 -11.81 -16.53 16.23
CA GLY A 3 -11.79 -15.90 14.91
C GLY A 3 -10.84 -16.63 13.96
N THR A 4 -11.04 -16.48 12.65
CA THR A 4 -10.16 -17.04 11.61
C THR A 4 -8.69 -16.67 11.83
N ASP A 5 -8.43 -15.51 12.43
CA ASP A 5 -7.08 -14.99 12.74
C ASP A 5 -6.39 -15.76 13.88
N ASP A 6 -7.13 -16.20 14.89
CA ASP A 6 -6.58 -17.02 16.00
C ASP A 6 -6.07 -18.38 15.47
N LYS A 7 -6.78 -18.93 14.48
CA LYS A 7 -6.41 -20.21 13.86
C LYS A 7 -5.12 -20.07 13.05
N ARG A 8 -5.01 -19.03 12.22
CA ARG A 8 -3.82 -18.75 11.40
C ARG A 8 -2.58 -18.50 12.25
N LEU A 9 -2.71 -17.76 13.35
CA LEU A 9 -1.60 -17.52 14.27
C LEU A 9 -1.14 -18.80 14.97
N THR A 10 -2.09 -19.67 15.33
CA THR A 10 -1.79 -20.98 15.94
C THR A 10 -1.00 -21.87 14.97
N GLU A 11 -1.42 -21.92 13.70
CA GLU A 11 -0.73 -22.67 12.64
C GLU A 11 0.68 -22.12 12.39
N PHE A 12 0.84 -20.79 12.33
CA PHE A 12 2.15 -20.15 12.18
C PHE A 12 3.09 -20.47 13.36
N GLY A 13 2.61 -20.28 14.59
CA GLY A 13 3.39 -20.56 15.80
C GLY A 13 3.86 -22.02 15.86
N GLN A 14 3.00 -22.94 15.45
CA GLN A 14 3.35 -24.36 15.37
C GLN A 14 4.42 -24.63 14.30
N ALA A 15 4.28 -24.05 13.10
CA ALA A 15 5.26 -24.20 12.02
C ALA A 15 6.65 -23.66 12.42
N VAL A 16 6.70 -22.48 13.06
CA VAL A 16 7.93 -21.90 13.63
C VAL A 16 8.58 -22.86 14.62
N ARG A 17 7.79 -23.42 15.55
CA ARG A 17 8.27 -24.35 16.56
C ARG A 17 8.81 -25.64 15.97
N GLU A 18 8.08 -26.23 15.04
CA GLU A 18 8.46 -27.48 14.37
C GLU A 18 9.75 -27.31 13.58
N ARG A 19 9.84 -26.24 12.78
CA ARG A 19 11.02 -25.98 11.96
C ARG A 19 12.24 -25.60 12.78
N ARG A 20 12.07 -24.81 13.85
CA ARG A 20 13.16 -24.53 14.80
C ARG A 20 13.71 -25.82 15.40
N LYS A 21 12.84 -26.74 15.82
CA LYS A 21 13.24 -28.06 16.36
C LYS A 21 13.94 -28.92 15.32
N ALA A 22 13.45 -28.92 14.08
CA ALA A 22 14.08 -29.65 12.97
C ALA A 22 15.52 -29.17 12.71
N HIS A 23 15.75 -27.85 12.77
CA HIS A 23 17.09 -27.25 12.69
C HIS A 23 17.91 -27.34 13.98
N ARG A 24 17.39 -27.99 15.02
CA ARG A 24 18.01 -28.12 16.36
C ARG A 24 18.40 -26.77 16.98
N LEU A 25 17.67 -25.70 16.65
CA LEU A 25 17.95 -24.36 17.16
C LEU A 25 17.34 -24.18 18.57
N PRO A 26 18.15 -23.81 19.58
CA PRO A 26 17.65 -23.36 20.87
C PRO A 26 16.76 -22.11 20.71
N LEU A 27 15.73 -21.99 21.56
CA LEU A 27 14.79 -20.86 21.52
C LEU A 27 15.51 -19.50 21.60
N ARG A 28 16.48 -19.36 22.51
CA ARG A 28 17.27 -18.13 22.67
C ARG A 28 18.12 -17.80 21.44
N GLU A 29 18.60 -18.81 20.75
CA GLU A 29 19.43 -18.63 19.56
C GLU A 29 18.59 -18.11 18.39
N LEU A 30 17.43 -18.73 18.14
CA LEU A 30 16.51 -18.23 17.11
C LEU A 30 16.04 -16.81 17.43
N ALA A 31 15.65 -16.54 18.67
CA ALA A 31 15.22 -15.22 19.10
C ALA A 31 16.31 -14.16 18.86
N GLY A 32 17.57 -14.49 19.16
CA GLY A 32 18.72 -13.63 18.88
C GLY A 32 18.93 -13.38 17.38
N ARG A 33 18.79 -14.40 16.53
CA ARG A 33 18.91 -14.26 15.06
C ARG A 33 17.83 -13.37 14.46
N VAL A 34 16.61 -13.42 15.00
CA VAL A 34 15.46 -12.62 14.55
C VAL A 34 15.47 -11.20 15.15
N GLY A 35 16.18 -10.99 16.25
CA GLY A 35 16.24 -9.72 16.96
C GLY A 35 15.05 -9.49 17.91
N ILE A 36 14.52 -10.57 18.51
CA ILE A 36 13.40 -10.52 19.46
C ILE A 36 13.73 -11.18 20.80
N SER A 37 12.89 -10.98 21.81
CA SER A 37 13.08 -11.65 23.10
C SER A 37 12.69 -13.13 23.05
N PRO A 38 13.36 -14.03 23.82
CA PRO A 38 12.99 -15.44 23.87
C PRO A 38 11.56 -15.68 24.41
N SER A 39 11.08 -14.81 25.30
CA SER A 39 9.71 -14.87 25.81
C SER A 39 8.69 -14.51 24.74
N TYR A 40 8.96 -13.49 23.92
CA TYR A 40 8.09 -13.13 22.80
C TYR A 40 8.06 -14.22 21.73
N LEU A 41 9.23 -14.79 21.37
CA LEU A 41 9.28 -15.96 20.49
C LEU A 41 8.51 -17.15 21.08
N SER A 42 8.63 -17.40 22.39
CA SER A 42 7.83 -18.44 23.05
C SER A 42 6.33 -18.17 22.94
N SER A 43 5.90 -16.91 23.08
CA SER A 43 4.49 -16.54 22.92
C SER A 43 4.00 -16.76 21.50
N ILE A 44 4.84 -16.49 20.50
CA ILE A 44 4.56 -16.77 19.08
C ILE A 44 4.37 -18.28 18.88
N GLU A 45 5.30 -19.11 19.36
CA GLU A 45 5.23 -20.58 19.18
C GLU A 45 4.00 -21.25 19.80
N VAL A 46 3.43 -20.62 20.83
CA VAL A 46 2.23 -21.12 21.54
C VAL A 46 0.97 -20.32 21.20
N ALA A 47 1.08 -19.34 20.30
CA ALA A 47 0.04 -18.38 19.92
C ALA A 47 -0.68 -17.74 21.14
N ARG A 48 0.04 -17.58 22.25
CA ARG A 48 -0.54 -17.09 23.50
C ARG A 48 0.49 -16.36 24.35
N ASN A 49 0.13 -15.15 24.76
CA ASN A 49 0.90 -14.40 25.74
C ASN A 49 0.50 -14.85 27.17
N PRO A 50 1.44 -15.34 27.99
CA PRO A 50 1.13 -15.82 29.34
C PRO A 50 0.71 -14.72 30.31
N ALA A 51 1.09 -13.45 30.06
CA ALA A 51 0.73 -12.33 30.93
C ALA A 51 -0.70 -11.82 30.68
N THR A 52 -1.16 -11.87 29.43
CA THR A 52 -2.45 -11.27 29.03
C THR A 52 -3.49 -12.31 28.62
N GLY A 53 -3.08 -13.56 28.40
CA GLY A 53 -3.92 -14.63 27.87
C GLY A 53 -4.33 -14.47 26.40
N ARG A 54 -4.00 -13.33 25.78
CA ARG A 54 -4.32 -12.98 24.39
C ARG A 54 -3.25 -13.50 23.42
N PRO A 55 -3.59 -13.68 22.13
CA PRO A 55 -2.61 -13.95 21.10
C PRO A 55 -1.54 -12.84 21.02
N PRO A 56 -0.25 -13.16 20.78
CA PRO A 56 0.76 -12.13 20.52
C PRO A 56 0.46 -11.44 19.18
N GLN A 57 0.56 -10.12 19.15
CA GLN A 57 0.59 -9.35 17.90
C GLN A 57 1.99 -9.50 17.30
N ILE A 58 2.08 -10.05 16.09
CA ILE A 58 3.35 -10.28 15.37
C ILE A 58 3.45 -9.26 14.24
N SER A 59 4.45 -8.39 14.27
CA SER A 59 4.73 -7.50 13.14
C SER A 59 5.15 -8.30 11.89
N ALA A 60 4.82 -7.83 10.70
CA ALA A 60 5.24 -8.45 9.43
C ALA A 60 6.75 -8.70 9.37
N THR A 61 7.57 -7.72 9.80
CA THR A 61 9.05 -7.82 9.82
C THR A 61 9.56 -8.98 10.68
N VAL A 62 8.94 -9.24 11.84
CA VAL A 62 9.28 -10.39 12.69
C VAL A 62 8.85 -11.71 12.04
N ALA A 63 7.68 -11.76 11.41
CA ALA A 63 7.22 -12.94 10.69
C ALA A 63 8.15 -13.27 9.50
N GLU A 64 8.56 -12.28 8.71
CA GLU A 64 9.48 -12.45 7.57
C GLU A 64 10.84 -12.99 8.01
N ARG A 65 11.44 -12.40 9.05
CA ARG A 65 12.73 -12.86 9.59
C ARG A 65 12.64 -14.29 10.15
N LEU A 66 11.53 -14.65 10.79
CA LEU A 66 11.31 -16.03 11.22
C LEU A 66 11.23 -16.98 10.03
N CYS A 67 10.55 -16.58 8.97
CA CYS A 67 10.43 -17.40 7.75
C CYS A 67 11.78 -17.58 7.07
N GLU A 68 12.55 -16.51 6.92
CA GLU A 68 13.88 -16.51 6.32
C GLU A 68 14.85 -17.42 7.11
N VAL A 69 14.97 -17.20 8.43
CA VAL A 69 15.92 -17.96 9.26
C VAL A 69 15.57 -19.45 9.33
N LEU A 70 14.30 -19.80 9.23
CA LEU A 70 13.82 -21.18 9.33
C LEU A 70 13.62 -21.86 7.96
N GLY A 71 13.73 -21.11 6.86
CA GLY A 71 13.36 -21.58 5.53
C GLY A 71 11.91 -22.04 5.46
N LEU A 72 11.01 -21.32 6.14
CA LEU A 72 9.57 -21.58 6.05
C LEU A 72 9.03 -20.90 4.79
N ASP A 73 8.38 -21.68 3.94
CA ASP A 73 7.49 -21.17 2.88
C ASP A 73 6.15 -20.74 3.50
N TRP A 74 6.22 -20.02 4.62
CA TRP A 74 5.06 -19.41 5.22
C TRP A 74 4.89 -18.05 4.57
N ILE A 75 4.19 -18.06 3.44
CA ILE A 75 3.64 -16.85 2.88
C ILE A 75 2.52 -16.43 3.85
N PRO A 76 2.60 -15.30 4.57
CA PRO A 76 1.39 -14.74 5.14
C PRO A 76 0.45 -14.58 3.94
N ALA A 77 -0.82 -14.99 4.05
CA ALA A 77 -1.78 -14.79 2.97
C ALA A 77 -1.74 -13.35 2.40
N ALA A 78 -1.31 -12.36 3.20
CA ALA A 78 -0.98 -11.00 2.77
C ALA A 78 0.02 -10.87 1.60
N ARG A 79 0.98 -11.79 1.41
CA ARG A 79 1.92 -11.76 0.26
C ARG A 79 1.42 -12.54 -0.95
N ALA A 80 0.53 -13.52 -0.77
CA ALA A 80 -0.18 -14.16 -1.87
C ALA A 80 -1.32 -13.28 -2.40
N GLU A 81 -1.88 -12.43 -1.53
CA GLU A 81 -2.86 -11.40 -1.89
C GLU A 81 -2.17 -10.12 -2.38
N GLY A 82 -1.00 -9.74 -1.84
CA GLY A 82 -0.22 -8.58 -2.29
C GLY A 82 0.58 -8.77 -3.58
N ALA A 83 0.78 -10.01 -4.05
CA ALA A 83 1.36 -10.30 -5.37
C ALA A 83 0.28 -10.48 -6.46
N ALA A 84 -1.00 -10.54 -6.07
CA ALA A 84 -2.05 -10.13 -6.98
C ALA A 84 -2.01 -8.60 -6.98
N GLY A 85 -1.25 -7.99 -7.89
CA GLY A 85 -1.31 -6.54 -8.14
C GLY A 85 -2.76 -6.09 -8.13
N HIS A 86 -3.05 -4.91 -7.58
CA HIS A 86 -4.41 -4.50 -7.22
C HIS A 86 -5.32 -4.62 -8.46
N ALA A 87 -6.01 -5.75 -8.61
CA ALA A 87 -6.63 -6.12 -9.87
C ALA A 87 -7.78 -5.19 -10.27
N CYS A 88 -8.14 -4.27 -9.38
CA CYS A 88 -9.20 -3.28 -9.53
C CYS A 88 -8.72 -1.90 -10.02
N CYS A 89 -7.49 -1.46 -9.73
CA CYS A 89 -6.96 -0.14 -10.13
C CYS A 89 -5.43 -0.04 -9.97
N ASP A 90 -4.80 0.88 -10.72
CA ASP A 90 -3.39 1.24 -10.51
C ASP A 90 -3.25 1.98 -9.17
N HIS A 91 -2.66 1.32 -8.16
CA HIS A 91 -2.45 1.92 -6.84
C HIS A 91 -1.11 2.64 -6.78
N VAL A 92 -1.15 3.97 -6.60
CA VAL A 92 0.01 4.85 -6.79
C VAL A 92 0.37 5.55 -5.49
N LEU A 93 1.62 5.41 -5.07
CA LEU A 93 2.18 6.25 -4.02
C LEU A 93 2.66 7.56 -4.63
N LEU A 94 2.03 8.67 -4.25
CA LEU A 94 2.55 10.02 -4.53
C LEU A 94 3.25 10.57 -3.29
N TYR A 95 4.57 10.50 -3.27
CA TYR A 95 5.38 10.96 -2.15
C TYR A 95 5.90 12.39 -2.38
N ARG A 96 5.47 13.33 -1.55
CA ARG A 96 5.85 14.75 -1.61
C ARG A 96 7.09 14.98 -0.75
N LEU A 97 8.25 15.15 -1.39
CA LEU A 97 9.50 15.56 -0.74
C LEU A 97 9.60 17.09 -0.62
N ASP A 98 8.73 17.82 -1.31
CA ASP A 98 8.55 19.25 -1.10
C ASP A 98 7.72 19.55 0.15
N ARG A 99 7.63 20.83 0.54
CA ARG A 99 6.85 21.27 1.70
C ARG A 99 5.43 21.73 1.34
N ARG A 100 5.05 21.64 0.05
CA ARG A 100 3.75 22.08 -0.45
C ARG A 100 2.71 21.01 -0.17
N ARG A 101 1.51 21.42 0.23
CA ARG A 101 0.36 20.54 0.46
C ARG A 101 -0.76 20.74 -0.56
N ASP A 102 -0.63 21.79 -1.36
CA ASP A 102 -1.59 22.24 -2.34
C ASP A 102 -1.15 21.84 -3.76
N GLU A 103 -1.86 22.41 -4.74
CA GLU A 103 -1.59 22.28 -6.18
C GLU A 103 -1.80 20.88 -6.76
N LEU A 104 -2.54 19.98 -6.07
CA LEU A 104 -2.88 18.66 -6.60
C LEU A 104 -3.70 18.74 -7.90
N SER A 105 -4.57 19.75 -8.01
CA SER A 105 -5.33 20.03 -9.24
C SER A 105 -4.46 20.42 -10.44
N VAL A 106 -3.23 20.89 -10.20
CA VAL A 106 -2.25 21.21 -11.25
C VAL A 106 -1.30 20.03 -11.47
N LEU A 107 -0.91 19.35 -10.38
CA LEU A 107 0.06 18.26 -10.40
C LEU A 107 -0.52 16.98 -11.00
N ALA A 108 -1.73 16.59 -10.62
CA ALA A 108 -2.32 15.32 -11.07
C ALA A 108 -2.50 15.26 -12.60
N PRO A 109 -3.03 16.30 -13.28
CA PRO A 109 -3.08 16.29 -14.75
C PRO A 109 -1.70 16.24 -15.42
N ARG A 110 -0.65 16.82 -14.80
CA ARG A 110 0.72 16.77 -15.34
C ARG A 110 1.32 15.36 -15.27
N ILE A 111 0.98 14.60 -14.25
CA ILE A 111 1.47 13.22 -14.04
C ILE A 111 0.69 12.24 -14.89
N PHE A 112 -0.65 12.29 -14.81
CA PHE A 112 -1.50 11.23 -15.35
C PHE A 112 -2.09 11.57 -16.73
N GLY A 113 -1.97 12.83 -17.17
CA GLY A 113 -2.40 13.27 -18.49
C GLY A 113 -3.85 12.92 -18.81
N GLU A 114 -4.09 12.44 -20.02
CA GLU A 114 -5.43 12.10 -20.53
C GLU A 114 -6.00 10.78 -19.97
N ARG A 115 -5.24 10.05 -19.14
CA ARG A 115 -5.74 8.82 -18.50
C ARG A 115 -6.92 9.08 -17.57
N VAL A 116 -7.02 10.30 -17.06
CA VAL A 116 -8.03 10.74 -16.11
C VAL A 116 -8.65 12.04 -16.59
N ALA A 117 -9.95 12.02 -16.84
CA ALA A 117 -10.72 13.18 -17.26
C ALA A 117 -11.38 13.92 -16.09
N ALA A 118 -11.61 13.24 -14.96
CA ALA A 118 -12.17 13.84 -13.75
C ALA A 118 -11.51 13.29 -12.48
N TRP A 119 -11.40 14.11 -11.44
CA TRP A 119 -10.76 13.73 -10.17
C TRP A 119 -11.73 13.85 -9.00
N LEU A 120 -11.76 12.80 -8.18
CA LEU A 120 -12.19 12.87 -6.79
C LEU A 120 -10.96 13.07 -5.92
N CYS A 121 -10.93 14.11 -5.10
CA CYS A 121 -9.77 14.41 -4.26
C CYS A 121 -10.22 14.66 -2.81
N ILE A 122 -9.75 13.82 -1.90
CA ILE A 122 -9.79 14.08 -0.46
C ILE A 122 -8.51 14.86 -0.14
N GLU A 123 -8.64 16.13 0.18
CA GLU A 123 -7.52 17.02 0.48
C GLU A 123 -7.18 16.96 1.97
N ASP A 124 -5.90 17.19 2.31
CA ASP A 124 -5.44 17.36 3.70
C ASP A 124 -6.35 18.34 4.45
N PRO A 125 -6.88 18.02 5.65
CA PRO A 125 -7.79 18.90 6.39
C PRO A 125 -7.22 20.29 6.70
N GLY A 126 -5.89 20.44 6.70
CA GLY A 126 -5.20 21.72 6.85
C GLY A 126 -5.09 22.55 5.57
N VAL A 127 -5.50 22.01 4.42
CA VAL A 127 -5.53 22.67 3.11
C VAL A 127 -6.96 23.04 2.77
N LYS A 128 -7.16 24.23 2.24
CA LYS A 128 -8.46 24.62 1.71
C LYS A 128 -8.70 23.90 0.39
N ALA A 129 -9.67 22.99 0.35
CA ALA A 129 -10.09 22.37 -0.90
C ALA A 129 -10.46 23.44 -1.95
N ALA A 130 -9.80 23.36 -3.10
CA ALA A 130 -10.05 24.21 -4.24
C ALA A 130 -10.72 23.39 -5.34
N ALA A 131 -11.95 23.76 -5.71
CA ALA A 131 -12.58 23.19 -6.88
C ALA A 131 -11.93 23.77 -8.15
N ALA A 132 -11.60 22.90 -9.09
CA ALA A 132 -11.24 23.27 -10.45
C ALA A 132 -12.09 22.48 -11.44
N GLU A 133 -12.12 22.88 -12.70
CA GLU A 133 -12.84 22.14 -13.73
C GLU A 133 -12.31 20.70 -13.82
N GLY A 134 -13.21 19.72 -13.73
CA GLY A 134 -12.84 18.30 -13.66
C GLY A 134 -12.09 17.88 -12.39
N PHE A 135 -11.96 18.75 -11.38
CA PHE A 135 -11.28 18.44 -10.12
C PHE A 135 -12.18 18.72 -8.92
N HIS A 136 -12.74 17.66 -8.35
CA HIS A 136 -13.71 17.72 -7.27
C HIS A 136 -13.05 17.42 -5.93
N ALA A 137 -12.54 18.47 -5.29
CA ALA A 137 -11.86 18.40 -4.00
C ALA A 137 -12.80 18.65 -2.81
N TRP A 138 -12.55 17.99 -1.69
CA TRP A 138 -13.15 18.29 -0.39
C TRP A 138 -12.20 17.90 0.75
N ASN A 139 -12.52 18.29 1.97
CA ASN A 139 -11.78 17.93 3.17
C ASN A 139 -12.72 17.27 4.18
N TRP A 140 -12.22 16.32 4.94
CA TRP A 140 -12.91 15.84 6.14
C TRP A 140 -12.23 16.40 7.40
N PRO A 141 -12.92 17.26 8.17
CA PRO A 141 -12.31 17.81 9.37
C PRO A 141 -12.13 16.73 10.44
N PHE A 142 -11.00 16.78 11.14
CA PHE A 142 -10.80 15.93 12.32
C PHE A 142 -11.83 16.24 13.39
N SER A 143 -12.18 15.22 14.19
CA SER A 143 -13.29 15.27 15.18
C SER A 143 -14.69 15.37 14.57
N ALA A 144 -14.83 15.05 13.28
CA ALA A 144 -16.11 14.86 12.60
C ALA A 144 -16.02 13.60 11.71
N GLU A 145 -17.15 13.09 11.24
CA GLU A 145 -17.15 11.95 10.29
C GLU A 145 -16.29 12.23 9.05
N PRO A 146 -15.42 11.30 8.61
CA PRO A 146 -15.25 9.92 9.10
C PRO A 146 -14.21 9.74 10.22
N TYR A 147 -13.64 10.83 10.75
CA TYR A 147 -12.64 10.87 11.83
C TYR A 147 -13.19 11.45 13.15
N PRO A 148 -14.29 10.92 13.74
CA PRO A 148 -14.90 11.51 14.93
C PRO A 148 -14.05 11.30 16.20
N ASP A 149 -13.09 10.38 16.17
CA ASP A 149 -12.17 10.07 17.26
C ASP A 149 -10.73 9.89 16.73
N VAL A 150 -9.82 9.47 17.61
CA VAL A 150 -8.39 9.28 17.29
C VAL A 150 -8.05 7.84 16.89
N ILE A 151 -9.05 6.99 16.63
CA ILE A 151 -8.88 5.62 16.16
C ILE A 151 -9.32 5.58 14.70
N LEU A 152 -8.46 5.03 13.85
CA LEU A 152 -8.78 4.87 12.44
C LEU A 152 -9.81 3.74 12.26
N ASP A 153 -10.90 4.04 11.54
CA ASP A 153 -11.91 3.07 11.14
C ASP A 153 -12.10 3.17 9.62
N GLY A 154 -11.43 2.28 8.89
CA GLY A 154 -11.48 2.24 7.42
C GLY A 154 -12.90 2.11 6.87
N SER A 155 -13.83 1.47 7.60
CA SER A 155 -15.22 1.32 7.15
C SER A 155 -15.96 2.66 7.11
N ARG A 156 -15.66 3.58 8.03
CA ARG A 156 -16.22 4.94 8.04
C ARG A 156 -15.68 5.76 6.88
N ILE A 157 -14.39 5.64 6.59
CA ILE A 157 -13.73 6.32 5.47
C ILE A 157 -14.39 5.90 4.14
N VAL A 158 -14.54 4.59 3.91
CA VAL A 158 -15.20 4.06 2.70
C VAL A 158 -16.66 4.51 2.60
N THR A 159 -17.39 4.51 3.72
CA THR A 159 -18.79 4.98 3.74
C THR A 159 -18.90 6.47 3.42
N ALA A 160 -17.99 7.28 3.95
CA ALA A 160 -17.92 8.71 3.65
C ALA A 160 -17.52 8.97 2.19
N LEU A 161 -16.54 8.23 1.67
CA LEU A 161 -16.13 8.28 0.26
C LEU A 161 -17.30 7.94 -0.67
N GLU A 162 -18.05 6.88 -0.40
CA GLU A 162 -19.22 6.50 -1.20
C GLU A 162 -20.26 7.62 -1.23
N ARG A 163 -20.52 8.26 -0.10
CA ARG A 163 -21.45 9.39 0.01
C ARG A 163 -20.99 10.60 -0.81
N GLU A 164 -19.72 10.95 -0.73
CA GLU A 164 -19.14 12.08 -1.48
C GLU A 164 -19.11 11.79 -2.99
N ALA A 165 -18.82 10.54 -3.37
CA ALA A 165 -18.91 10.06 -4.73
C ALA A 165 -20.34 10.16 -5.28
N MET A 166 -21.36 9.76 -4.50
CA MET A 166 -22.78 9.88 -4.90
C MET A 166 -23.17 11.34 -5.19
N GLN A 167 -22.69 12.30 -4.39
CA GLN A 167 -22.97 13.72 -4.62
C GLN A 167 -22.33 14.28 -5.89
N ARG A 168 -21.26 13.65 -6.37
CA ARG A 168 -20.48 14.08 -7.56
C ARG A 168 -20.75 13.22 -8.79
N ARG A 169 -21.66 12.25 -8.68
CA ARG A 169 -21.95 11.28 -9.74
C ARG A 169 -22.21 11.94 -11.09
N ASP A 170 -23.10 12.92 -11.13
CA ASP A 170 -23.49 13.59 -12.37
C ASP A 170 -22.39 14.47 -12.94
N ALA A 171 -21.55 15.05 -12.09
CA ALA A 171 -20.43 15.89 -12.50
C ALA A 171 -19.28 15.08 -13.12
N ILE A 172 -19.04 13.87 -12.63
CA ILE A 172 -18.04 12.93 -13.17
C ILE A 172 -18.58 12.20 -14.41
N GLY A 173 -19.86 11.81 -14.39
CA GLY A 173 -20.51 11.11 -15.49
C GLY A 173 -19.82 9.78 -15.83
N GLU A 174 -19.68 9.52 -17.14
CA GLU A 174 -19.09 8.29 -17.68
C GLU A 174 -17.59 8.41 -18.00
N ALA A 175 -16.98 9.57 -17.76
CA ALA A 175 -15.59 9.81 -18.11
C ALA A 175 -14.61 9.01 -17.22
N PRO A 176 -13.43 8.58 -17.71
CA PRO A 176 -12.41 7.99 -16.85
C PRO A 176 -12.08 8.93 -15.68
N TYR A 177 -12.14 8.42 -14.45
CA TYR A 177 -11.89 9.23 -13.26
C TYR A 177 -10.74 8.66 -12.42
N GLY A 178 -10.08 9.52 -11.66
CA GLY A 178 -9.05 9.17 -10.71
C GLY A 178 -9.50 9.49 -9.29
N LEU A 179 -8.90 8.79 -8.33
CA LEU A 179 -9.07 9.06 -6.90
C LEU A 179 -7.73 9.51 -6.32
N ILE A 180 -7.75 10.62 -5.56
CA ILE A 180 -6.62 11.10 -4.78
C ILE A 180 -7.03 11.18 -3.31
N ILE A 181 -6.17 10.69 -2.44
CA ILE A 181 -6.34 10.70 -0.99
C ILE A 181 -5.11 11.38 -0.43
N ALA A 182 -5.24 12.67 -0.15
CA ALA A 182 -4.16 13.53 0.28
C ALA A 182 -4.17 13.84 1.77
N ASP A 183 -5.08 13.24 2.52
CA ASP A 183 -5.11 13.31 3.97
C ASP A 183 -4.37 12.16 4.66
N CYS A 184 -3.86 11.14 3.97
CA CYS A 184 -3.20 9.96 4.58
C CYS A 184 -2.18 10.33 5.67
N SER A 185 -1.13 11.07 5.30
CA SER A 185 -0.10 11.48 6.27
C SER A 185 -0.58 12.51 7.30
N ALA A 186 -1.67 13.24 7.02
CA ALA A 186 -2.32 14.11 8.01
C ALA A 186 -3.12 13.29 9.04
N VAL A 187 -3.82 12.25 8.60
CA VAL A 187 -4.53 11.29 9.44
C VAL A 187 -3.55 10.59 10.37
N MET A 188 -2.39 10.15 9.87
CA MET A 188 -1.31 9.58 10.70
C MET A 188 -0.90 10.50 11.86
N ARG A 189 -0.83 11.82 11.64
CA ARG A 189 -0.53 12.80 12.70
C ARG A 189 -1.64 12.86 13.76
N TRP A 190 -2.89 12.71 13.32
CA TRP A 190 -4.07 12.82 14.17
C TRP A 190 -4.36 11.58 15.03
N VAL A 191 -4.29 10.39 14.43
CA VAL A 191 -4.68 9.13 15.11
C VAL A 191 -3.70 8.75 16.22
N VAL A 192 -4.14 7.95 17.19
CA VAL A 192 -3.31 7.49 18.31
C VAL A 192 -2.20 6.52 17.85
N ASN A 193 -2.52 5.65 16.90
CA ASN A 193 -1.62 4.68 16.29
C ASN A 193 -1.38 5.05 14.81
N PRO A 194 -0.29 5.75 14.46
CA PRO A 194 -0.03 6.16 13.08
C PRO A 194 0.18 4.98 12.13
N ASP A 195 0.68 3.84 12.63
CA ASP A 195 0.87 2.63 11.82
C ASP A 195 -0.46 2.08 11.27
N ALA A 196 -1.59 2.38 11.92
CA ALA A 196 -2.91 1.94 11.46
C ALA A 196 -3.27 2.48 10.06
N GLU A 197 -2.79 3.67 9.69
CA GLU A 197 -2.99 4.21 8.34
C GLU A 197 -2.18 3.40 7.32
N ILE A 198 -0.94 3.05 7.64
CA ILE A 198 -0.09 2.25 6.74
C ILE A 198 -0.61 0.81 6.66
N ASP A 199 -1.10 0.25 7.77
CA ASP A 199 -1.79 -1.05 7.78
C ASP A 199 -3.00 -1.00 6.85
N TYR A 200 -3.74 0.11 6.85
CA TYR A 200 -4.94 0.28 6.05
C TYR A 200 -4.68 0.30 4.54
N GLU A 201 -3.48 0.67 4.09
CA GLU A 201 -3.07 0.59 2.67
C GLU A 201 -3.20 -0.84 2.09
N GLU A 202 -3.08 -1.89 2.92
CA GLU A 202 -3.26 -3.27 2.46
C GLU A 202 -4.71 -3.57 2.05
N GLU A 203 -5.67 -2.90 2.68
CA GLU A 203 -7.10 -3.14 2.49
C GLU A 203 -7.74 -2.07 1.59
N TRP A 204 -7.09 -0.93 1.41
CA TRP A 204 -7.68 0.27 0.82
C TRP A 204 -8.35 0.02 -0.53
N CYS A 205 -7.62 -0.54 -1.49
CA CYS A 205 -8.16 -0.76 -2.84
C CYS A 205 -9.26 -1.84 -2.86
N ALA A 206 -9.14 -2.87 -2.03
CA ALA A 206 -10.16 -3.91 -1.90
C ALA A 206 -11.45 -3.36 -1.23
N ALA A 207 -11.31 -2.39 -0.34
CA ALA A 207 -12.43 -1.79 0.38
C ALA A 207 -13.12 -0.65 -0.41
N SER A 208 -12.34 0.22 -1.06
CA SER A 208 -12.84 1.40 -1.77
C SER A 208 -13.42 1.08 -3.16
N ASP A 209 -12.84 0.14 -3.91
CA ASP A 209 -13.28 -0.18 -5.27
C ASP A 209 -14.75 -0.65 -5.34
N PRO A 210 -15.23 -1.58 -4.49
CA PRO A 210 -16.63 -1.98 -4.50
C PRO A 210 -17.60 -0.80 -4.22
N ALA A 211 -17.21 0.11 -3.32
CA ALA A 211 -18.02 1.27 -2.99
C ALA A 211 -18.12 2.25 -4.18
N LEU A 212 -16.99 2.54 -4.83
CA LEU A 212 -16.98 3.42 -6.00
C LEU A 212 -17.66 2.79 -7.22
N ARG A 213 -17.52 1.47 -7.44
CA ARG A 213 -18.25 0.74 -8.48
C ARG A 213 -19.76 0.79 -8.28
N ARG A 214 -20.26 0.78 -7.05
CA ARG A 214 -21.72 0.96 -6.80
C ARG A 214 -22.22 2.32 -7.28
N VAL A 215 -21.39 3.36 -7.21
CA VAL A 215 -21.76 4.73 -7.61
C VAL A 215 -21.59 4.95 -9.11
N PHE A 216 -20.44 4.57 -9.66
CA PHE A 216 -20.04 4.92 -11.03
C PHE A 216 -20.14 3.75 -12.02
N GLY A 217 -20.46 2.54 -11.56
CA GLY A 217 -20.45 1.32 -12.39
C GLY A 217 -19.03 0.82 -12.75
N ARG A 218 -17.98 1.54 -12.32
CA ARG A 218 -16.56 1.27 -12.62
C ARG A 218 -15.66 1.76 -11.49
N GLY A 219 -14.49 1.15 -11.36
CA GLY A 219 -13.43 1.60 -10.46
C GLY A 219 -12.68 2.82 -11.02
N PRO A 220 -11.87 3.50 -10.19
CA PRO A 220 -11.01 4.59 -10.66
C PRO A 220 -9.93 4.05 -11.61
N ALA A 221 -9.54 4.85 -12.60
CA ALA A 221 -8.45 4.55 -13.52
C ALA A 221 -7.07 4.58 -12.84
N VAL A 222 -6.94 5.40 -11.79
CA VAL A 222 -5.79 5.47 -10.89
C VAL A 222 -6.28 5.80 -9.48
N ASN A 223 -5.66 5.19 -8.47
CA ASN A 223 -5.94 5.43 -7.06
C ASN A 223 -4.64 5.89 -6.39
N VAL A 224 -4.61 7.14 -5.92
CA VAL A 224 -3.37 7.81 -5.52
C VAL A 224 -3.40 8.15 -4.03
N CYS A 225 -2.54 7.51 -3.25
CA CYS A 225 -2.32 7.85 -1.85
C CYS A 225 -1.17 8.86 -1.75
N VAL A 226 -1.40 10.00 -1.11
CA VAL A 226 -0.42 11.09 -1.01
C VAL A 226 0.17 11.14 0.39
N TYR A 227 1.50 11.07 0.46
CA TYR A 227 2.26 11.17 1.70
C TYR A 227 3.24 12.34 1.62
N HIS A 228 3.32 13.12 2.70
CA HIS A 228 4.25 14.24 2.81
C HIS A 228 5.45 13.88 3.68
N GLN A 229 6.67 14.07 3.17
CA GLN A 229 7.91 13.88 3.93
C GLN A 229 7.88 14.64 5.26
N MET A 230 7.40 15.89 5.24
CA MET A 230 7.30 16.73 6.43
C MET A 230 6.42 16.10 7.53
N ASP A 231 5.38 15.34 7.17
CA ASP A 231 4.54 14.65 8.14
C ASP A 231 5.22 13.41 8.71
N ILE A 232 5.91 12.65 7.85
CA ILE A 232 6.71 11.50 8.27
C ILE A 232 7.83 11.92 9.24
N GLU A 233 8.49 13.06 8.98
CA GLU A 233 9.48 13.64 9.89
C GLU A 233 8.91 13.98 11.27
N VAL A 234 7.72 14.62 11.30
CA VAL A 234 7.02 14.94 12.55
C VAL A 234 6.66 13.68 13.33
N LEU A 235 6.39 12.58 12.63
CA LEU A 235 6.03 11.29 13.21
C LEU A 235 7.23 10.47 13.70
N ALA A 236 8.48 10.88 13.45
CA ALA A 236 9.67 10.08 13.73
C ALA A 236 9.85 9.66 15.21
N GLY A 237 9.20 10.34 16.16
CA GLY A 237 9.16 9.94 17.57
C GLY A 237 8.07 8.92 17.93
N ARG A 238 7.21 8.54 16.97
CA ARG A 238 6.02 7.71 17.16
C ARG A 238 6.03 6.45 16.28
N ILE A 239 6.81 6.45 15.20
CA ILE A 239 6.93 5.33 14.25
C ILE A 239 8.41 5.05 13.94
N ASP A 240 8.69 3.84 13.44
CA ASP A 240 9.93 3.58 12.71
C ASP A 240 9.77 4.12 11.28
N VAL A 241 10.38 5.28 11.01
CA VAL A 241 10.27 5.98 9.72
C VAL A 241 10.70 5.12 8.55
N LEU A 242 11.79 4.35 8.70
CA LEU A 242 12.28 3.55 7.59
C LEU A 242 11.34 2.37 7.32
N ASP A 243 10.88 1.69 8.37
CA ASP A 243 9.90 0.60 8.22
C ASP A 243 8.61 1.11 7.57
N ALA A 244 8.08 2.24 8.05
CA ALA A 244 6.91 2.90 7.47
C ALA A 244 7.07 3.20 5.98
N VAL A 245 8.18 3.85 5.59
CA VAL A 245 8.46 4.17 4.18
C VAL A 245 8.60 2.89 3.33
N LEU A 246 9.29 1.87 3.83
CA LEU A 246 9.44 0.60 3.09
C LEU A 246 8.11 -0.13 2.91
N ARG A 247 7.20 -0.02 3.89
CA ARG A 247 5.84 -0.57 3.79
C ARG A 247 5.02 0.20 2.76
N LEU A 248 5.02 1.53 2.80
CA LEU A 248 4.38 2.35 1.78
C LEU A 248 4.87 1.99 0.37
N LEU A 249 6.19 1.91 0.16
CA LEU A 249 6.76 1.52 -1.12
C LEU A 249 6.28 0.13 -1.58
N ARG A 250 6.03 -0.80 -0.65
CA ARG A 250 5.62 -2.18 -0.94
C ARG A 250 4.14 -2.31 -1.31
N HIS A 251 3.27 -1.47 -0.74
CA HIS A 251 1.82 -1.58 -0.92
C HIS A 251 1.28 -0.88 -2.18
N HIS A 252 2.15 -0.19 -2.93
CA HIS A 252 1.76 0.53 -4.13
C HIS A 252 2.40 -0.07 -5.37
N ASP A 253 1.60 -0.22 -6.43
CA ASP A 253 2.04 -0.77 -7.73
C ASP A 253 2.96 0.20 -8.47
N SER A 254 2.84 1.50 -8.21
CA SER A 254 3.65 2.55 -8.81
C SER A 254 4.04 3.61 -7.79
N VAL A 255 5.25 4.15 -7.93
CA VAL A 255 5.80 5.14 -7.00
C VAL A 255 6.19 6.39 -7.76
N ILE A 256 5.73 7.53 -7.26
CA ILE A 256 6.01 8.86 -7.81
C ILE A 256 6.51 9.75 -6.69
N ALA A 257 7.59 10.50 -6.93
CA ALA A 257 8.14 11.45 -5.98
C ALA A 257 8.17 12.86 -6.58
N VAL A 258 7.69 13.84 -5.82
CA VAL A 258 7.79 15.26 -6.17
C VAL A 258 8.87 15.90 -5.33
N ARG A 259 9.91 16.42 -5.99
CA ARG A 259 11.08 17.01 -5.33
C ARG A 259 10.85 18.49 -4.96
N PRO A 260 11.67 19.07 -4.06
CA PRO A 260 11.59 20.49 -3.69
C PRO A 260 11.65 21.48 -4.86
N ASP A 261 12.31 21.13 -5.96
CA ASP A 261 12.39 21.93 -7.18
C ASP A 261 11.15 21.80 -8.10
N GLY A 262 10.16 21.01 -7.69
CA GLY A 262 8.95 20.70 -8.47
C GLY A 262 9.17 19.65 -9.56
N SER A 263 10.36 19.05 -9.66
CA SER A 263 10.61 17.94 -10.57
C SER A 263 9.93 16.66 -10.09
N ILE A 264 9.43 15.89 -11.05
CA ILE A 264 8.70 14.64 -10.83
C ILE A 264 9.63 13.48 -11.18
N ARG A 265 9.66 12.47 -10.33
CA ARG A 265 10.38 11.20 -10.53
C ARG A 265 9.39 10.06 -10.41
N GLU A 266 9.62 8.98 -11.16
CA GLU A 266 8.75 7.81 -11.21
C GLU A 266 9.58 6.52 -11.05
N GLY A 267 8.94 5.45 -10.57
CA GLY A 267 9.52 4.11 -10.42
C GLY A 267 10.79 4.11 -9.59
N THR A 268 11.83 3.40 -10.07
CA THR A 268 13.15 3.33 -9.44
C THR A 268 13.73 4.71 -9.07
N ALA A 269 13.56 5.73 -9.91
CA ALA A 269 14.07 7.06 -9.60
C ALA A 269 13.32 7.75 -8.45
N ALA A 270 12.01 7.49 -8.31
CA ALA A 270 11.21 7.97 -7.19
C ALA A 270 11.60 7.26 -5.89
N ILE A 271 11.69 5.93 -5.91
CA ILE A 271 12.09 5.10 -4.77
C ILE A 271 13.44 5.56 -4.23
N MET A 272 14.42 5.78 -5.12
CA MET A 272 15.72 6.29 -4.73
C MET A 272 15.65 7.66 -4.05
N ALA A 273 14.86 8.60 -4.59
CA ALA A 273 14.71 9.92 -4.00
C ALA A 273 14.06 9.86 -2.60
N ILE A 274 13.05 9.02 -2.43
CA ILE A 274 12.36 8.83 -1.13
C ILE A 274 13.31 8.21 -0.11
N LEU A 275 14.03 7.16 -0.48
CA LEU A 275 14.98 6.49 0.42
C LEU A 275 16.16 7.40 0.77
N GLU A 276 16.68 8.19 -0.18
CA GLU A 276 17.76 9.15 0.10
C GLU A 276 17.38 10.15 1.20
N GLU A 277 16.13 10.64 1.20
CA GLU A 277 15.61 11.55 2.22
C GLU A 277 15.40 10.85 3.58
N ASN A 278 14.97 9.58 3.55
CA ASN A 278 14.65 8.79 4.76
C ASN A 278 15.82 7.92 5.26
N ARG A 279 17.07 8.32 4.98
CA ARG A 279 18.27 7.59 5.43
C ARG A 279 18.38 7.57 6.96
N PRO A 280 18.54 6.40 7.61
CA PRO A 280 18.78 6.34 9.05
C PRO A 280 20.04 7.08 9.50
N ALA A 281 19.94 7.74 10.65
CA ALA A 281 21.08 8.37 11.30
C ALA A 281 22.17 7.30 11.60
N GLY A 282 23.42 7.60 11.24
CA GLY A 282 24.56 6.72 11.48
C GLY A 282 24.95 5.79 10.32
N ILE A 283 24.13 5.67 9.27
CA ILE A 283 24.52 4.94 8.05
C ILE A 283 25.20 5.90 7.07
N SER A 284 26.40 5.59 6.57
CA SER A 284 27.04 6.47 5.57
C SER A 284 26.23 6.59 4.27
N THR A 285 26.32 7.74 3.61
CA THR A 285 25.59 7.99 2.34
C THR A 285 25.94 6.96 1.26
N SER A 286 27.20 6.53 1.16
CA SER A 286 27.62 5.54 0.17
C SER A 286 27.01 4.17 0.42
N VAL A 287 27.04 3.69 1.68
CA VAL A 287 26.42 2.41 2.06
C VAL A 287 24.91 2.46 1.83
N TRP A 288 24.28 3.57 2.22
CA TRP A 288 22.85 3.74 2.04
C TRP A 288 22.45 3.74 0.56
N ARG A 289 23.20 4.44 -0.30
CA ARG A 289 22.93 4.46 -1.74
C ARG A 289 22.98 3.06 -2.36
N THR A 290 23.94 2.23 -1.94
CA THR A 290 24.01 0.82 -2.40
C THR A 290 22.77 0.03 -1.99
N PHE A 291 22.33 0.20 -0.73
CA PHE A 291 21.12 -0.46 -0.23
C PHE A 291 19.85 0.03 -0.96
N ALA A 292 19.68 1.34 -1.10
CA ALA A 292 18.55 1.94 -1.80
C ALA A 292 18.48 1.48 -3.26
N ALA A 293 19.62 1.41 -3.95
CA ALA A 293 19.69 0.95 -5.34
C ALA A 293 19.26 -0.53 -5.47
N ALA A 294 19.66 -1.37 -4.53
CA ALA A 294 19.25 -2.77 -4.50
C ALA A 294 17.74 -2.92 -4.28
N LEU A 295 17.16 -2.15 -3.35
CA LEU A 295 15.73 -2.14 -3.10
C LEU A 295 14.93 -1.65 -4.31
N ALA A 296 15.32 -0.52 -4.90
CA ALA A 296 14.63 0.05 -6.05
C ALA A 296 14.62 -0.92 -7.24
N SER A 297 15.76 -1.59 -7.49
CA SER A 297 15.88 -2.59 -8.57
C SER A 297 15.04 -3.86 -8.32
N SER A 298 14.67 -4.15 -7.07
CA SER A 298 13.87 -5.34 -6.73
C SER A 298 12.37 -5.18 -7.00
N GLN A 299 11.89 -3.93 -7.16
CA GLN A 299 10.49 -3.65 -7.52
C GLN A 299 10.26 -3.66 -9.04
N ASP A 300 11.30 -3.54 -9.86
CA ASP A 300 11.23 -3.55 -11.33
C ASP A 300 11.16 -4.96 -11.95
N MET A 301 10.65 -5.98 -11.23
CA MET A 301 10.44 -7.33 -11.78
C MET A 301 8.95 -7.62 -12.02
N PRO A 302 8.37 -7.18 -13.15
CA PRO A 302 7.13 -7.77 -13.64
C PRO A 302 7.38 -9.20 -14.13
N GLY A 303 6.42 -10.09 -13.86
CA GLY A 303 6.45 -11.50 -14.24
C GLY A 303 6.65 -11.73 -15.74
N ASP A 304 7.87 -12.06 -16.12
CA ASP A 304 8.17 -12.63 -17.44
C ASP A 304 7.96 -14.14 -17.36
N GLN A 305 6.76 -14.61 -17.76
CA GLN A 305 6.57 -16.02 -18.12
C GLN A 305 6.80 -16.19 -19.63
N PRO A 306 7.87 -16.86 -20.07
CA PRO A 306 8.02 -17.25 -21.47
C PRO A 306 7.20 -18.53 -21.70
N GLY A 307 6.01 -18.39 -22.28
CA GLY A 307 5.11 -19.54 -22.46
C GLY A 307 4.09 -19.43 -23.60
N GLY A 308 4.37 -18.63 -24.63
CA GLY A 308 3.54 -18.57 -25.84
C GLY A 308 3.83 -19.75 -26.78
N VAL A 309 3.00 -20.79 -26.71
CA VAL A 309 2.96 -21.86 -27.72
C VAL A 309 2.52 -21.26 -29.07
N PRO A 310 3.25 -21.49 -30.19
CA PRO A 310 2.86 -20.92 -31.48
C PRO A 310 1.64 -21.67 -32.04
N SER A 311 0.52 -20.95 -32.15
CA SER A 311 -0.66 -21.42 -32.86
C SER A 311 -0.39 -21.41 -34.37
N ARG A 312 -0.40 -22.59 -34.98
CA ARG A 312 -0.33 -22.77 -36.43
C ARG A 312 -1.62 -22.25 -37.08
N HIS A 313 -1.55 -21.11 -37.75
CA HIS A 313 -2.55 -20.74 -38.75
C HIS A 313 -2.28 -21.51 -40.05
N GLY A 314 -3.16 -22.46 -40.37
CA GLY A 314 -3.30 -22.99 -41.72
C GLY A 314 -4.00 -21.99 -42.65
N PRO A 315 -3.68 -21.95 -43.94
CA PRO A 315 -4.23 -20.98 -44.86
C PRO A 315 -5.70 -21.31 -45.22
N ARG A 316 -6.55 -20.30 -45.08
CA ARG A 316 -7.92 -20.26 -45.65
C ARG A 316 -7.79 -20.20 -47.18
N ALA A 317 -8.14 -21.28 -47.86
CA ALA A 317 -8.44 -21.28 -49.29
C ALA A 317 -9.86 -20.72 -49.49
N GLY A 318 -9.97 -19.74 -50.38
CA GLY A 318 -11.22 -19.06 -50.71
C GLY A 318 -12.06 -19.81 -51.76
N GLY A 319 -13.28 -19.30 -51.90
CA GLY A 319 -13.93 -19.07 -53.20
C GLY A 319 -14.53 -20.28 -53.90
N GLY A 320 -15.85 -20.33 -53.95
CA GLY A 320 -16.57 -21.19 -54.88
C GLY A 320 -18.08 -21.15 -54.70
N ALA A 321 -18.70 -19.99 -54.97
CA ALA A 321 -20.13 -19.93 -55.24
C ALA A 321 -20.41 -20.58 -56.60
N ALA A 322 -21.32 -21.55 -56.64
CA ALA A 322 -21.88 -22.12 -57.86
C ALA A 322 -23.29 -21.53 -58.10
N PRO A 323 -23.71 -21.28 -59.35
CA PRO A 323 -25.08 -20.92 -59.69
C PRO A 323 -25.86 -22.11 -60.29
N GLY A 324 -27.17 -22.21 -60.00
CA GLY A 324 -28.22 -22.96 -60.73
C GLY A 324 -28.05 -24.49 -60.80
N ILE A 325 -29.05 -25.34 -60.62
CA ILE A 325 -30.48 -25.34 -60.98
C ILE A 325 -31.21 -26.20 -59.94
#